data_AF-A0A944NA88-F1
#
_entry.id   AF-A0A944NA88-F1
#
_cell.length_a   1.000
_cell.length_b   1.000
_cell.length_c   1.000
_cell.angle_alpha   90.00
_cell.angle_beta   90.00
_cell.angle_gamma   90.00
#
_symmetry.space_group_name_H-M   'P 1'
#
loop_
_entity.id
_entity.type
_entity.pdbx_description
1 polymer ?
#
loop_
_entity_poly.entity_id
_entity_poly.type
_entity_poly.pdbx_seq_one_letter_code
_entity_poly.pdbx_strand_id
1 'polypeptide(L)'
;MCLAVTHGAAYAKFVGNYRTSAENIGKGGQEITIGGSYFETQGYYDDQGVNHVIDQGNSFTQIDSTLSLLYGVGSRFDIEIGGGYRINNSVVEEFDNNGNSTDRYNLSREGVESYYLAGLYSFAPIKRWNFALSARYLRTSYDNTEYLPADTLPKDQLILGDDGNSFSFGSHISYNLKRNHRVGVSLVYHRPPNYLSDELIYNVESAMPYRHFTFLLGVDGIFSLESDDYGSDPASKPNMTVGSTHLYNSINRQNVAPYIGGSYASGSFRMQLLLAKTMQGRSTDEGVSGQLKLIWTNRGISPKQQKVANFKEYQVEATVIKVSSQGAFLRIDQGLSDGWEKEMRVDIYQSGFFGGNLLVATGVIYQLGGKESIIKLTSQIEKVKIERGFTARGH
;
A
#
# COMPACT_ATOMS: atom_id res chain seq x y z
N MET A 1 4.23 -20.31 49.37
CA MET A 1 3.97 -21.03 48.10
C MET A 1 3.36 -20.00 47.14
N CYS A 2 4.12 -19.03 46.62
CA CYS A 2 5.01 -19.09 45.44
C CYS A 2 4.42 -19.85 44.24
N LEU A 3 3.84 -19.10 43.31
CA LEU A 3 4.01 -19.31 41.87
C LEU A 3 3.81 -17.96 41.16
N ALA A 4 4.90 -17.20 41.12
CA ALA A 4 5.05 -16.05 40.24
C ALA A 4 5.22 -16.59 38.81
N VAL A 5 4.21 -16.39 37.96
CA VAL A 5 4.35 -16.59 36.52
C VAL A 5 4.92 -15.30 35.94
N THR A 6 6.24 -15.25 35.89
CA THR A 6 7.00 -14.29 35.09
C THR A 6 6.62 -14.44 33.63
N HIS A 7 5.72 -13.58 33.15
CA HIS A 7 5.54 -13.38 31.72
C HIS A 7 6.74 -12.59 31.21
N GLY A 8 7.78 -13.32 30.80
CA GLY A 8 8.82 -12.79 29.94
C GLY A 8 8.16 -12.24 28.69
N ALA A 9 8.06 -10.91 28.62
CA ALA A 9 7.65 -10.23 27.40
C ALA A 9 8.76 -10.40 26.36
N ALA A 10 8.76 -11.54 25.69
CA ALA A 10 9.29 -11.63 24.35
C ALA A 10 8.52 -10.58 23.54
N TYR A 11 9.15 -9.42 23.32
CA TYR A 11 8.73 -8.46 22.33
C TYR A 11 8.80 -9.19 20.99
N ALA A 12 7.70 -9.87 20.63
CA ALA A 12 7.42 -10.19 19.25
C ALA A 12 7.47 -8.86 18.52
N LYS A 13 8.57 -8.67 17.79
CA LYS A 13 8.83 -7.53 16.91
C LYS A 13 7.53 -7.28 16.17
N PHE A 14 6.84 -6.18 16.50
CA PHE A 14 5.62 -5.79 15.82
C PHE A 14 6.02 -5.44 14.39
N VAL A 15 6.07 -6.44 13.52
CA VAL A 15 6.10 -6.25 12.08
C VAL A 15 4.71 -5.71 11.79
N GLY A 16 4.61 -4.38 11.65
CA GLY A 16 3.30 -3.76 11.41
C GLY A 16 2.69 -4.39 10.17
N ASN A 17 1.65 -5.20 10.35
CA ASN A 17 0.97 -5.99 9.31
C ASN A 17 0.34 -5.12 8.21
N TYR A 18 0.33 -3.81 8.41
CA TYR A 18 -0.28 -2.82 7.54
C TYR A 18 0.76 -1.81 7.08
N ARG A 19 0.73 -1.46 5.79
CA ARG A 19 1.56 -0.42 5.16
C ARG A 19 0.61 0.63 4.60
N THR A 20 0.74 1.89 5.03
CA THR A 20 -0.10 2.97 4.49
C THR A 20 0.34 3.33 3.08
N SER A 21 -0.50 4.00 2.29
CA SER A 21 -0.17 4.44 0.92
C SER A 21 1.09 5.31 0.80
N ALA A 22 1.49 6.01 1.87
CA ALA A 22 2.69 6.84 1.91
C ALA A 22 4.00 6.08 2.28
N GLU A 23 3.92 4.79 2.60
CA GLU A 23 5.06 3.97 3.03
C GLU A 23 5.54 3.04 1.90
N ASN A 24 6.87 2.94 1.75
CA ASN A 24 7.49 2.06 0.77
C ASN A 24 7.92 0.71 1.39
N ILE A 25 8.22 -0.28 0.55
CA ILE A 25 8.64 -1.63 0.96
C ILE A 25 10.11 -1.68 1.43
N GLY A 26 10.92 -0.73 0.97
CA GLY A 26 12.34 -0.60 1.30
C GLY A 26 13.26 -1.40 0.37
N LYS A 27 14.56 -1.09 0.42
CA LYS A 27 15.55 -1.59 -0.54
C LYS A 27 15.62 -3.12 -0.57
N GLY A 28 15.47 -3.69 -1.76
CA GLY A 28 15.45 -5.13 -2.02
C GLY A 28 14.19 -5.84 -1.55
N GLY A 29 13.20 -5.10 -1.01
CA GLY A 29 11.91 -5.66 -0.63
C GLY A 29 11.11 -6.08 -1.85
N GLN A 30 10.34 -7.15 -1.70
CA GLN A 30 9.50 -7.72 -2.75
C GLN A 30 8.10 -7.96 -2.20
N GLU A 31 7.09 -7.65 -3.00
CA GLU A 31 5.71 -7.96 -2.70
C GLU A 31 4.99 -8.45 -3.95
N ILE A 32 4.27 -9.56 -3.80
CA ILE A 32 3.40 -10.13 -4.83
C ILE A 32 1.98 -10.00 -4.31
N THR A 33 1.12 -9.38 -5.11
CA THR A 33 -0.30 -9.21 -4.78
C THR A 33 -1.15 -9.92 -5.83
N ILE A 34 -2.03 -10.80 -5.35
CA ILE A 34 -3.14 -11.35 -6.13
C ILE A 34 -4.41 -10.74 -5.56
N GLY A 35 -5.14 -9.99 -6.37
CA GLY A 35 -6.39 -9.34 -6.00
C GLY A 35 -7.56 -9.91 -6.81
N GLY A 36 -8.71 -10.03 -6.18
CA GLY A 36 -10.00 -10.27 -6.84
C GLY A 36 -11.01 -9.26 -6.31
N SER A 37 -11.82 -8.67 -7.19
CA SER A 37 -12.98 -7.86 -6.82
C SER A 37 -14.22 -8.27 -7.56
N TYR A 38 -15.36 -8.12 -6.89
CA TYR A 38 -16.70 -8.30 -7.44
C TYR A 38 -17.46 -6.98 -7.24
N PHE A 39 -18.17 -6.55 -8.27
CA PHE A 39 -19.09 -5.41 -8.24
C PHE A 39 -20.43 -5.83 -8.81
N GLU A 40 -21.50 -5.34 -8.20
CA GLU A 40 -22.89 -5.56 -8.64
C GLU A 40 -23.66 -4.24 -8.62
N THR A 41 -24.28 -3.94 -9.76
CA THR A 41 -25.11 -2.76 -9.96
C THR A 41 -26.47 -2.95 -9.31
N GLN A 42 -26.88 -1.98 -8.49
CA GLN A 42 -28.19 -1.91 -7.83
C GLN A 42 -29.07 -0.79 -8.39
N GLY A 43 -28.45 0.19 -9.04
CA GLY A 43 -29.05 1.37 -9.65
C GLY A 43 -27.96 2.21 -10.31
N TYR A 44 -28.29 3.42 -10.75
CA TYR A 44 -27.31 4.30 -11.37
C TYR A 44 -27.61 5.77 -11.09
N TYR A 45 -26.56 6.59 -11.12
CA TYR A 45 -26.65 8.04 -11.09
C TYR A 45 -26.43 8.55 -12.51
N ASP A 46 -27.38 9.32 -13.02
CA ASP A 46 -27.28 9.94 -14.34
C ASP A 46 -26.22 11.06 -14.40
N ASP A 47 -26.09 11.70 -15.56
CA ASP A 47 -25.17 12.81 -15.80
C ASP A 47 -25.53 14.09 -15.01
N GLN A 48 -26.63 14.12 -14.28
CA GLN A 48 -27.02 15.18 -13.36
C GLN A 48 -26.93 14.75 -11.88
N GLY A 49 -26.55 13.50 -11.63
CA GLY A 49 -26.43 12.91 -10.29
C GLY A 49 -27.77 12.49 -9.68
N VAL A 50 -28.84 12.39 -10.49
CA VAL A 50 -30.14 11.87 -10.05
C VAL A 50 -30.05 10.34 -10.04
N ASN A 51 -30.50 9.73 -8.94
CA ASN A 51 -30.48 8.28 -8.78
C ASN A 51 -31.71 7.64 -9.45
N HIS A 52 -31.46 6.59 -10.21
CA HIS A 52 -32.46 5.75 -10.88
C HIS A 52 -32.27 4.30 -10.47
N VAL A 53 -33.39 3.61 -10.23
CA VAL A 53 -33.37 2.16 -9.99
C VAL A 53 -33.12 1.47 -11.32
N ILE A 54 -32.34 0.40 -11.32
CA ILE A 54 -32.16 -0.43 -12.51
C ILE A 54 -33.51 -1.03 -12.93
N ASP A 55 -33.81 -1.01 -14.24
CA ASP A 55 -35.08 -1.54 -14.73
C ASP A 55 -35.25 -3.02 -14.37
N GLN A 56 -36.49 -3.44 -14.15
CA GLN A 56 -36.79 -4.81 -13.80
C GLN A 56 -36.26 -5.77 -14.88
N GLY A 57 -35.53 -6.81 -14.48
CA GLY A 57 -34.94 -7.78 -15.42
C GLY A 57 -33.52 -7.41 -15.88
N ASN A 58 -33.10 -6.15 -15.72
CA ASN A 58 -31.74 -5.70 -16.01
C ASN A 58 -30.79 -6.00 -14.84
N SER A 59 -29.56 -6.38 -15.17
CA SER A 59 -28.50 -6.55 -14.18
C SER A 59 -27.13 -6.37 -14.82
N PHE A 60 -26.15 -5.99 -13.99
CA PHE A 60 -24.75 -5.96 -14.37
C PHE A 60 -23.87 -6.41 -13.21
N THR A 61 -22.87 -7.22 -13.53
CA THR A 61 -21.84 -7.67 -12.59
C THR A 61 -20.48 -7.63 -13.25
N GLN A 62 -19.47 -7.26 -12.47
CA GLN A 62 -18.08 -7.22 -12.90
C GLN A 62 -17.21 -7.98 -11.90
N ILE A 63 -16.32 -8.82 -12.42
CA ILE A 63 -15.26 -9.48 -11.68
C ILE A 63 -13.93 -9.00 -12.24
N ASP A 64 -13.08 -8.44 -11.40
CA ASP A 64 -11.68 -8.15 -11.75
C ASP A 64 -10.74 -9.07 -10.99
N SER A 65 -9.70 -9.54 -11.66
CA SER A 65 -8.56 -10.23 -11.06
C SER A 65 -7.29 -9.47 -11.40
N THR A 66 -6.46 -9.18 -10.41
CA THR A 66 -5.20 -8.44 -10.59
C THR A 66 -4.03 -9.24 -10.08
N LEU A 67 -2.91 -9.22 -10.82
CA LEU A 67 -1.61 -9.70 -10.36
C LEU A 67 -0.63 -8.54 -10.41
N SER A 68 0.08 -8.28 -9.31
CA SER A 68 1.14 -7.27 -9.29
C SER A 68 2.39 -7.73 -8.53
N LEU A 69 3.53 -7.18 -8.97
CA LEU A 69 4.84 -7.35 -8.38
C LEU A 69 5.39 -5.95 -8.04
N LEU A 70 5.62 -5.71 -6.76
CA LEU A 70 6.26 -4.52 -6.22
C LEU A 70 7.70 -4.85 -5.82
N TYR A 71 8.65 -4.02 -6.25
CA TYR A 71 10.06 -4.14 -5.90
C TYR A 71 10.63 -2.81 -5.39
N GLY A 72 11.23 -2.85 -4.20
CA GLY A 72 11.92 -1.70 -3.63
C GLY A 72 13.32 -1.53 -4.21
N VAL A 73 13.45 -0.72 -5.26
CA VAL A 73 14.75 -0.42 -5.90
C VAL A 73 15.69 0.29 -4.94
N GLY A 74 15.14 1.19 -4.12
CA GLY A 74 15.89 1.99 -3.16
C GLY A 74 15.26 1.97 -1.77
N SER A 75 15.87 2.70 -0.84
CA SER A 75 15.30 2.88 0.50
C SER A 75 14.04 3.76 0.52
N ARG A 76 13.75 4.44 -0.60
CA ARG A 76 12.65 5.41 -0.75
C ARG A 76 11.85 5.26 -2.04
N PHE A 77 12.26 4.36 -2.93
CA PHE A 77 11.64 4.25 -4.25
C PHE A 77 11.29 2.79 -4.53
N ASP A 78 10.03 2.58 -4.89
CA ASP A 78 9.48 1.30 -5.29
C ASP A 78 8.97 1.39 -6.72
N ILE A 79 9.11 0.28 -7.46
CA ILE A 79 8.51 0.08 -8.78
C ILE A 79 7.49 -1.04 -8.66
N GLU A 80 6.32 -0.85 -9.25
CA GLU A 80 5.29 -1.87 -9.36
C GLU A 80 4.99 -2.14 -10.83
N ILE A 81 4.88 -3.42 -11.19
CA ILE A 81 4.34 -3.87 -12.47
C ILE A 81 3.16 -4.79 -12.20
N GLY A 82 2.15 -4.74 -13.06
CA GLY A 82 1.02 -5.64 -12.92
C GLY A 82 0.10 -5.66 -14.12
N GLY A 83 -0.91 -6.50 -14.04
CA GLY A 83 -1.97 -6.60 -15.04
C GLY A 83 -3.28 -7.08 -14.43
N GLY A 84 -4.36 -6.82 -15.17
CA GLY A 84 -5.73 -7.17 -14.81
C GLY A 84 -6.38 -8.11 -15.82
N TYR A 85 -7.28 -8.95 -15.34
CA TYR A 85 -8.23 -9.72 -16.13
C TYR A 85 -9.63 -9.37 -15.64
N ARG A 86 -10.57 -9.16 -16.54
CA ARG A 86 -11.95 -8.77 -16.20
C ARG A 86 -12.95 -9.72 -16.83
N ILE A 87 -14.06 -9.91 -16.14
CA ILE A 87 -15.27 -10.58 -16.62
C ILE A 87 -16.45 -9.66 -16.33
N ASN A 88 -17.15 -9.24 -17.37
CA ASN A 88 -18.40 -8.50 -17.29
C ASN A 88 -19.54 -9.42 -17.69
N ASN A 89 -20.63 -9.40 -16.93
CA ASN A 89 -21.88 -10.04 -17.30
C ASN A 89 -23.01 -9.03 -17.16
N SER A 90 -23.86 -8.95 -18.19
CA SER A 90 -25.01 -8.05 -18.20
C SER A 90 -26.25 -8.79 -18.68
N VAL A 91 -27.39 -8.50 -18.07
CA VAL A 91 -28.71 -8.83 -18.62
C VAL A 91 -29.39 -7.53 -19.02
N VAL A 92 -29.87 -7.49 -20.25
CA VAL A 92 -30.66 -6.37 -20.79
C VAL A 92 -32.01 -6.94 -21.22
N GLU A 93 -33.09 -6.40 -20.68
CA GLU A 93 -34.47 -6.74 -20.97
C GLU A 93 -35.17 -5.49 -21.49
N GLU A 94 -35.72 -5.59 -22.70
CA GLU A 94 -36.47 -4.52 -23.34
C GLU A 94 -37.96 -4.70 -23.06
N PHE A 95 -38.68 -3.59 -22.84
CA PHE A 95 -40.11 -3.59 -22.55
C PHE A 95 -40.87 -2.77 -23.59
N ASP A 96 -42.07 -3.22 -23.94
CA ASP A 96 -43.01 -2.43 -24.73
C ASP A 96 -43.62 -1.28 -23.90
N ASN A 97 -44.36 -0.38 -24.55
CA ASN A 97 -45.06 0.73 -23.88
C ASN A 97 -46.13 0.28 -22.86
N ASN A 98 -46.47 -1.01 -22.82
CA ASN A 98 -47.43 -1.60 -21.89
C ASN A 98 -46.73 -2.33 -20.73
N GLY A 99 -45.38 -2.30 -20.66
CA GLY A 99 -44.58 -2.96 -19.64
C GLY A 99 -44.41 -4.47 -19.84
N ASN A 100 -44.67 -5.00 -21.03
CA ASN A 100 -44.39 -6.41 -21.34
C ASN A 100 -42.97 -6.55 -21.89
N SER A 101 -42.25 -7.55 -21.38
CA SER A 101 -40.93 -7.93 -21.89
C SER A 101 -41.03 -8.33 -23.37
N THR A 102 -40.27 -7.66 -24.23
CA THR A 102 -40.22 -7.93 -25.66
C THR A 102 -39.04 -8.82 -26.01
N ASP A 103 -37.86 -8.52 -25.47
CA ASP A 103 -36.63 -9.26 -25.71
C ASP A 103 -35.73 -9.25 -24.47
N ARG A 104 -34.92 -10.30 -24.33
CA ARG A 104 -33.93 -10.44 -23.26
C ARG A 104 -32.59 -10.93 -23.80
N TYR A 105 -31.54 -10.17 -23.51
CA TYR A 105 -30.18 -10.39 -23.95
C TYR A 105 -29.29 -10.71 -22.74
N ASN A 106 -28.59 -11.84 -22.79
CA ASN A 106 -27.55 -12.18 -21.81
C ASN A 106 -26.20 -11.95 -22.47
N LEU A 107 -25.49 -10.92 -22.00
CA LEU A 107 -24.22 -10.48 -22.54
C LEU A 107 -23.10 -10.85 -21.58
N SER A 108 -21.97 -11.33 -22.12
CA SER A 108 -20.78 -11.62 -21.34
C SER A 108 -19.54 -11.26 -22.13
N ARG A 109 -18.56 -10.66 -21.46
CA ARG A 109 -17.25 -10.33 -22.03
C ARG A 109 -16.18 -10.59 -20.99
N GLU A 110 -15.16 -11.34 -21.38
CA GLU A 110 -13.99 -11.57 -20.56
C GLU A 110 -12.69 -11.36 -21.34
N GLY A 111 -11.63 -11.03 -20.63
CA GLY A 111 -10.32 -10.91 -21.24
C GLY A 111 -9.31 -10.23 -20.32
N VAL A 112 -8.08 -10.14 -20.82
CA VAL A 112 -7.09 -9.26 -20.23
C VAL A 112 -7.61 -7.83 -20.34
N GLU A 113 -7.60 -7.12 -19.22
CA GLU A 113 -8.15 -5.78 -19.12
C GLU A 113 -7.06 -4.73 -19.36
N SER A 114 -5.96 -4.82 -18.62
CA SER A 114 -4.86 -3.86 -18.74
C SER A 114 -3.53 -4.41 -18.22
N TYR A 115 -2.46 -3.69 -18.57
CA TYR A 115 -1.16 -3.80 -17.94
C TYR A 115 -0.71 -2.42 -17.46
N TYR A 116 0.09 -2.36 -16.41
CA TYR A 116 0.55 -1.09 -15.87
C TYR A 116 1.97 -1.17 -15.29
N LEU A 117 2.57 0.02 -15.23
CA LEU A 117 3.82 0.31 -14.55
C LEU A 117 3.56 1.48 -13.60
N ALA A 118 3.93 1.34 -12.34
CA ALA A 118 3.82 2.40 -11.35
C ALA A 118 5.13 2.58 -10.57
N GLY A 119 5.33 3.79 -10.05
CA GLY A 119 6.43 4.14 -9.16
C GLY A 119 5.91 4.87 -7.94
N LEU A 120 6.52 4.61 -6.79
CA LEU A 120 6.23 5.29 -5.52
C LEU A 120 7.53 5.81 -4.93
N TYR A 121 7.59 7.12 -4.66
CA TYR A 121 8.68 7.76 -3.93
C TYR A 121 8.22 8.21 -2.54
N SER A 122 8.70 7.56 -1.49
CA SER A 122 8.42 7.93 -0.09
C SER A 122 9.51 8.82 0.49
N PHE A 123 9.11 9.97 1.02
CA PHE A 123 10.04 10.87 1.70
C PHE A 123 10.44 10.34 3.08
N ALA A 124 11.52 10.91 3.63
CA ALA A 124 11.87 10.64 5.02
C ALA A 124 10.76 11.15 5.96
N PRO A 125 10.34 10.35 6.96
CA PRO A 125 9.25 10.73 7.85
C PRO A 125 9.63 11.94 8.71
N ILE A 126 8.67 12.86 8.87
CA ILE A 126 8.80 14.03 9.75
C ILE A 126 7.99 13.75 11.01
N LYS A 127 8.68 13.35 12.09
CA LYS A 127 8.06 12.87 13.33
C LYS A 127 7.14 11.67 13.06
N ARG A 128 5.82 11.90 13.01
CA ARG A 128 4.77 10.89 12.82
C ARG A 128 4.10 10.98 11.45
N TRP A 129 4.51 11.95 10.63
CA TRP A 129 4.01 12.16 9.29
C TRP A 129 4.88 11.43 8.28
N ASN A 130 4.24 10.71 7.36
CA ASN A 130 4.86 10.15 6.18
C ASN A 130 4.25 10.82 4.94
N PHE A 131 5.07 10.99 3.92
CA PHE A 131 4.68 11.60 2.66
C PHE A 131 5.21 10.73 1.52
N ALA A 132 4.45 10.63 0.43
CA ALA A 132 4.93 10.02 -0.80
C ALA A 132 4.30 10.65 -2.05
N LEU A 133 4.99 10.49 -3.17
CA LEU A 133 4.46 10.77 -4.50
C LEU A 133 4.39 9.47 -5.30
N SER A 134 3.35 9.31 -6.11
CA SER A 134 3.21 8.18 -7.03
C SER A 134 3.01 8.65 -8.46
N ALA A 135 3.40 7.79 -9.39
CA ALA A 135 3.09 7.92 -10.80
C ALA A 135 2.69 6.55 -11.36
N ARG A 136 1.72 6.50 -12.25
CA ARG A 136 1.28 5.27 -12.90
C ARG A 136 0.96 5.51 -14.37
N TYR A 137 1.38 4.57 -15.20
CA TYR A 137 0.94 4.42 -16.58
C TYR A 137 0.19 3.11 -16.71
N LEU A 138 -0.99 3.13 -17.33
CA LEU A 138 -1.80 1.96 -17.60
C LEU A 138 -2.23 1.98 -19.06
N ARG A 139 -2.24 0.80 -19.68
CA ARG A 139 -2.73 0.59 -21.03
C ARG A 139 -3.67 -0.60 -21.08
N THR A 140 -4.83 -0.43 -21.70
CA THR A 140 -5.75 -1.55 -21.97
C THR A 140 -5.22 -2.45 -23.07
N SER A 141 -5.61 -3.72 -23.05
CA SER A 141 -5.23 -4.71 -24.07
C SER A 141 -6.23 -4.88 -25.20
N TYR A 142 -7.23 -4.02 -25.25
CA TYR A 142 -8.31 -4.01 -26.22
C TYR A 142 -8.62 -2.58 -26.63
N ASP A 143 -9.24 -2.44 -27.80
CA ASP A 143 -9.81 -1.22 -28.34
C ASP A 143 -11.32 -1.45 -28.52
N ASN A 144 -12.13 -0.41 -28.30
CA ASN A 144 -13.58 -0.47 -28.43
C ASN A 144 -14.03 0.04 -29.80
N THR A 145 -15.16 -0.49 -30.26
CA THR A 145 -15.86 0.06 -31.43
C THR A 145 -16.85 1.11 -30.94
N GLU A 146 -16.79 2.28 -31.55
CA GLU A 146 -17.73 3.37 -31.30
C GLU A 146 -18.77 3.49 -32.40
N TYR A 147 -19.99 3.81 -31.97
CA TYR A 147 -21.15 3.94 -32.84
C TYR A 147 -21.68 5.37 -32.75
N LEU A 148 -22.18 5.91 -33.87
CA LEU A 148 -22.81 7.22 -33.84
C LEU A 148 -24.10 7.15 -33.00
N PRO A 149 -24.57 8.28 -32.42
CA PRO A 149 -25.78 8.28 -31.59
C PRO A 149 -27.04 7.72 -32.28
N ALA A 150 -27.11 7.80 -33.61
CA ALA A 150 -28.24 7.29 -34.41
C ALA A 150 -28.11 5.82 -34.84
N ASP A 151 -26.95 5.18 -34.60
CA ASP A 151 -26.70 3.81 -35.03
C ASP A 151 -27.36 2.80 -34.08
N THR A 152 -27.90 1.72 -34.65
CA THR A 152 -28.39 0.59 -33.87
C THR A 152 -27.20 -0.18 -33.28
N LEU A 153 -27.11 -0.24 -31.96
CA LEU A 153 -26.07 -0.97 -31.27
C LEU A 153 -26.22 -2.50 -31.46
N PRO A 154 -25.11 -3.25 -31.67
CA PRO A 154 -25.16 -4.70 -31.68
C PRO A 154 -25.66 -5.26 -30.35
N LYS A 155 -26.63 -6.17 -30.42
CA LYS A 155 -27.29 -6.74 -29.24
C LYS A 155 -26.61 -8.01 -28.69
N ASP A 156 -25.47 -8.41 -29.27
CA ASP A 156 -24.67 -9.57 -28.89
C ASP A 156 -23.27 -9.20 -28.40
N GLN A 157 -22.98 -7.91 -28.23
CA GLN A 157 -21.68 -7.39 -27.84
C GLN A 157 -21.72 -6.69 -26.48
N LEU A 158 -20.60 -6.79 -25.76
CA LEU A 158 -20.37 -6.10 -24.50
C LEU A 158 -18.90 -5.69 -24.44
N ILE A 159 -18.63 -4.44 -24.08
CA ILE A 159 -17.26 -3.96 -23.90
C ILE A 159 -16.67 -4.50 -22.59
N LEU A 160 -15.34 -4.57 -22.53
CA LEU A 160 -14.64 -4.94 -21.30
C LEU A 160 -14.48 -3.73 -20.36
N GLY A 161 -14.50 -2.52 -20.89
CA GLY A 161 -14.39 -1.26 -20.16
C GLY A 161 -13.92 -0.14 -21.10
N ASP A 162 -13.51 1.01 -20.56
CA ASP A 162 -12.97 2.11 -21.37
C ASP A 162 -11.57 1.75 -21.90
N ASP A 163 -11.33 1.91 -23.19
CA ASP A 163 -10.10 1.53 -23.88
C ASP A 163 -9.10 2.68 -24.04
N GLY A 164 -7.81 2.37 -24.06
CA GLY A 164 -6.72 3.29 -24.35
C GLY A 164 -5.69 3.36 -23.25
N ASN A 165 -5.05 4.53 -23.11
CA ASN A 165 -3.98 4.74 -22.14
C ASN A 165 -4.43 5.74 -21.07
N SER A 166 -4.03 5.48 -19.83
CA SER A 166 -4.25 6.41 -18.73
C SER A 166 -2.96 6.70 -17.97
N PHE A 167 -2.93 7.89 -17.39
CA PHE A 167 -1.81 8.38 -16.58
C PHE A 167 -2.34 8.88 -15.25
N SER A 168 -1.61 8.58 -14.18
CA SER A 168 -1.94 9.07 -12.85
C SER A 168 -0.71 9.63 -12.14
N PHE A 169 -0.92 10.72 -11.40
CA PHE A 169 0.06 11.31 -10.51
C PHE A 169 -0.57 11.55 -9.14
N GLY A 170 0.01 10.95 -8.10
CA GLY A 170 -0.58 10.92 -6.77
C GLY A 170 0.30 11.56 -5.70
N SER A 171 -0.35 12.11 -4.69
CA SER A 171 0.24 12.51 -3.43
C SER A 171 -0.39 11.72 -2.30
N HIS A 172 0.44 11.26 -1.36
CA HIS A 172 0.01 10.43 -0.25
C HIS A 172 0.55 11.01 1.05
N ILE A 173 -0.31 11.11 2.05
CA ILE A 173 0.03 11.58 3.38
C ILE A 173 -0.47 10.54 4.38
N SER A 174 0.35 10.14 5.34
CA SER A 174 -0.13 9.33 6.45
C SER A 174 0.39 9.83 7.79
N TYR A 175 -0.43 9.66 8.82
CA TYR A 175 -0.13 10.06 10.19
C TYR A 175 -0.25 8.88 11.14
N ASN A 176 0.84 8.61 11.86
CA ASN A 176 0.93 7.56 12.86
C ASN A 176 0.46 8.09 14.23
N LEU A 177 -0.77 7.76 14.63
CA LEU A 177 -1.35 8.12 15.93
C LEU A 177 -0.71 7.35 17.09
N LYS A 178 -1.03 7.75 18.33
CA LYS A 178 -0.65 6.97 19.52
C LYS A 178 -1.38 5.61 19.47
N ARG A 179 -0.79 4.56 20.04
CA ARG A 179 -1.33 3.17 20.05
C ARG A 179 -1.43 2.51 18.66
N ASN A 180 -0.53 2.86 17.74
CA ASN A 180 -0.38 2.17 16.45
C ASN A 180 -1.56 2.31 15.48
N HIS A 181 -2.54 3.17 15.77
CA HIS A 181 -3.56 3.62 14.82
C HIS A 181 -2.91 4.52 13.76
N ARG A 182 -3.35 4.40 12.51
CA ARG A 182 -2.83 5.16 11.37
C ARG A 182 -4.00 5.78 10.60
N VAL A 183 -3.78 6.98 10.09
CA VAL A 183 -4.70 7.63 9.16
C VAL A 183 -3.93 7.96 7.89
N GLY A 184 -4.49 7.64 6.74
CA GLY A 184 -3.94 7.90 5.42
C GLY A 184 -4.89 8.76 4.60
N VAL A 185 -4.32 9.63 3.78
CA VAL A 185 -5.01 10.38 2.74
C VAL A 185 -4.21 10.22 1.45
N SER A 186 -4.90 9.88 0.38
CA SER A 186 -4.34 9.85 -0.97
C SER A 186 -5.17 10.75 -1.87
N LEU A 187 -4.50 11.56 -2.69
CA LEU A 187 -5.13 12.37 -3.73
C LEU A 187 -4.34 12.17 -5.01
N VAL A 188 -5.04 11.72 -6.06
CA VAL A 188 -4.44 11.28 -7.31
C VAL A 188 -5.14 11.98 -8.47
N TYR A 189 -4.40 12.78 -9.22
CA TYR A 189 -4.85 13.21 -10.53
C TYR A 189 -4.76 12.02 -11.49
N HIS A 190 -5.85 11.75 -12.19
CA HIS A 190 -5.97 10.68 -13.16
C HIS A 190 -6.49 11.27 -14.47
N ARG A 191 -5.76 11.03 -15.54
CA ARG A 191 -6.21 11.27 -16.89
C ARG A 191 -6.68 9.92 -17.46
N PRO A 192 -8.00 9.68 -17.53
CA PRO A 192 -8.53 8.47 -18.15
C PRO A 192 -8.29 8.47 -19.67
N PRO A 193 -8.56 7.36 -20.35
CA PRO A 193 -8.44 7.28 -21.80
C PRO A 193 -9.45 8.16 -22.54
N ASN A 194 -9.15 8.43 -23.81
CA ASN A 194 -10.05 9.05 -24.80
C ASN A 194 -10.62 10.41 -24.35
N TYR A 195 -11.94 10.60 -24.52
CA TYR A 195 -12.70 11.84 -24.26
C TYR A 195 -13.17 11.96 -22.81
N LEU A 196 -12.84 11.00 -21.95
CA LEU A 196 -13.31 11.00 -20.57
C LEU A 196 -12.69 12.17 -19.80
N SER A 197 -13.48 12.79 -18.94
CA SER A 197 -13.02 13.88 -18.09
C SER A 197 -11.83 13.45 -17.24
N ASP A 198 -10.85 14.34 -17.08
CA ASP A 198 -9.84 14.21 -16.05
C ASP A 198 -10.48 14.13 -14.67
N GLU A 199 -9.84 13.39 -13.76
CA GLU A 199 -10.38 13.05 -12.45
C GLU A 199 -9.37 13.32 -11.33
N LEU A 200 -9.90 13.67 -10.16
CA LEU A 200 -9.21 13.62 -8.87
C LEU A 200 -9.78 12.45 -8.07
N ILE A 201 -9.01 11.36 -8.01
CA ILE A 201 -9.31 10.18 -7.20
C ILE A 201 -8.78 10.44 -5.79
N TYR A 202 -9.65 10.32 -4.79
CA TYR A 202 -9.26 10.49 -3.39
C TYR A 202 -9.58 9.25 -2.56
N ASN A 203 -8.74 9.03 -1.55
CA ASN A 203 -8.98 8.02 -0.52
C ASN A 203 -8.63 8.60 0.85
N VAL A 204 -9.52 8.39 1.82
CA VAL A 204 -9.26 8.65 3.23
C VAL A 204 -9.45 7.36 3.99
N GLU A 205 -8.43 6.91 4.70
CA GLU A 205 -8.43 5.63 5.39
C GLU A 205 -7.97 5.78 6.83
N SER A 206 -8.65 5.06 7.73
CA SER A 206 -8.24 4.80 9.10
C SER A 206 -7.92 3.31 9.26
N ALA A 207 -6.69 3.00 9.66
CA ALA A 207 -6.23 1.64 9.88
C ALA A 207 -5.85 1.40 11.36
N MET A 208 -6.46 0.38 11.96
CA MET A 208 -6.21 -0.04 13.35
C MET A 208 -5.53 -1.41 13.39
N PRO A 209 -4.20 -1.47 13.26
CA PRO A 209 -3.43 -2.71 13.30
C PRO A 209 -3.20 -3.24 14.72
N TYR A 210 -3.60 -4.50 14.89
CA TYR A 210 -3.32 -5.40 16.01
C TYR A 210 -2.24 -6.42 15.62
N ARG A 211 -1.94 -7.38 16.50
CA ARG A 211 -0.84 -8.34 16.32
C ARG A 211 -0.92 -9.15 15.02
N HIS A 212 -2.11 -9.60 14.63
CA HIS A 212 -2.35 -10.37 13.41
C HIS A 212 -3.47 -9.81 12.55
N PHE A 213 -4.29 -8.92 13.11
CA PHE A 213 -5.46 -8.36 12.44
C PHE A 213 -5.29 -6.86 12.25
N THR A 214 -5.85 -6.31 11.19
CA THR A 214 -6.01 -4.87 10.99
C THR A 214 -7.46 -4.63 10.68
N PHE A 215 -8.08 -3.64 11.32
CA PHE A 215 -9.38 -3.13 10.89
C PHE A 215 -9.17 -1.88 10.04
N LEU A 216 -9.96 -1.77 8.97
CA LEU A 216 -9.91 -0.70 8.00
C LEU A 216 -11.30 -0.07 7.90
N LEU A 217 -11.32 1.25 7.89
CA LEU A 217 -12.50 2.07 7.64
C LEU A 217 -12.05 3.22 6.76
N GLY A 218 -12.76 3.48 5.69
CA GLY A 218 -12.39 4.58 4.82
C GLY A 218 -13.48 4.99 3.85
N VAL A 219 -13.12 5.94 3.00
CA VAL A 219 -13.93 6.41 1.89
C VAL A 219 -13.03 6.51 0.68
N ASP A 220 -13.46 5.91 -0.42
CA ASP A 220 -12.94 6.16 -1.76
C ASP A 220 -13.89 7.10 -2.49
N GLY A 221 -13.36 7.87 -3.42
CA GLY A 221 -14.20 8.65 -4.31
C GLY A 221 -13.45 9.26 -5.49
N ILE A 222 -14.24 9.74 -6.42
CA ILE A 222 -13.80 10.35 -7.66
C ILE A 222 -14.49 11.70 -7.78
N PHE A 223 -13.69 12.73 -8.06
CA PHE A 223 -14.18 14.06 -8.42
C PHE A 223 -13.73 14.37 -9.85
N SER A 224 -14.69 14.58 -10.76
CA SER A 224 -14.40 14.98 -12.13
C SER A 224 -13.99 16.45 -12.19
N LEU A 225 -13.02 16.75 -13.03
CA LEU A 225 -12.59 18.12 -13.37
C LEU A 225 -13.44 18.75 -14.48
N GLU A 226 -14.54 18.10 -14.84
CA GLU A 226 -15.53 18.53 -15.84
C GLU A 226 -14.91 18.83 -17.21
N SER A 227 -13.93 18.02 -17.62
CA SER A 227 -13.19 18.21 -18.87
C SER A 227 -13.62 17.25 -19.98
N ASP A 228 -14.77 16.59 -19.85
CA ASP A 228 -15.34 15.75 -20.91
C ASP A 228 -15.89 16.64 -22.04
N ASP A 229 -15.48 16.37 -23.28
CA ASP A 229 -15.86 17.16 -24.46
C ASP A 229 -17.39 17.16 -24.70
N TYR A 230 -18.10 16.18 -24.17
CA TYR A 230 -19.55 16.00 -24.31
C TYR A 230 -20.34 16.48 -23.08
N GLY A 231 -19.68 17.13 -22.11
CA GLY A 231 -20.34 17.59 -20.88
C GLY A 231 -21.50 18.57 -21.10
N SER A 232 -21.48 19.36 -22.19
CA SER A 232 -22.55 20.29 -22.55
C SER A 232 -23.63 19.71 -23.46
N ASP A 233 -23.31 18.64 -24.20
CA ASP A 233 -24.24 17.93 -25.08
C ASP A 233 -24.01 16.40 -24.99
N PRO A 234 -24.46 15.77 -23.87
CA PRO A 234 -24.31 14.34 -23.65
C PRO A 234 -24.84 13.45 -24.78
N ALA A 235 -25.90 13.90 -25.46
CA ALA A 235 -26.56 13.14 -26.51
C ALA A 235 -25.71 13.00 -27.79
N SER A 236 -24.69 13.86 -27.95
CA SER A 236 -23.76 13.81 -29.08
C SER A 236 -22.59 12.84 -28.86
N LYS A 237 -22.43 12.29 -27.65
CA LYS A 237 -21.35 11.35 -27.32
C LYS A 237 -21.49 10.04 -28.09
N PRO A 238 -20.41 9.52 -28.71
CA PRO A 238 -20.43 8.21 -29.34
C PRO A 238 -20.86 7.12 -28.37
N ASN A 239 -21.70 6.20 -28.86
CA ASN A 239 -22.21 5.08 -28.06
C ASN A 239 -21.26 3.89 -28.11
N MET A 240 -21.28 3.10 -27.04
CA MET A 240 -20.58 1.81 -26.93
C MET A 240 -21.54 0.77 -26.36
N THR A 241 -21.31 -0.51 -26.65
CA THR A 241 -22.14 -1.61 -26.12
C THR A 241 -21.77 -1.91 -24.67
N VAL A 242 -22.24 -1.07 -23.74
CA VAL A 242 -21.92 -1.14 -22.30
C VAL A 242 -22.80 -2.10 -21.50
N GLY A 243 -23.97 -2.48 -22.02
CA GLY A 243 -24.95 -3.27 -21.27
C GLY A 243 -25.73 -2.43 -20.26
N SER A 244 -26.24 -3.06 -19.20
CA SER A 244 -27.05 -2.43 -18.15
C SER A 244 -26.20 -1.78 -17.05
N THR A 245 -25.26 -0.90 -17.44
CA THR A 245 -24.33 -0.20 -16.52
C THR A 245 -23.95 1.19 -17.04
N HIS A 246 -23.63 2.08 -16.11
CA HIS A 246 -23.09 3.43 -16.31
C HIS A 246 -21.63 3.55 -15.81
N LEU A 247 -20.93 2.43 -15.58
CA LEU A 247 -19.52 2.45 -15.17
C LEU A 247 -18.57 2.94 -16.27
N TYR A 248 -18.96 2.76 -17.53
CA TYR A 248 -18.13 3.02 -18.72
C TYR A 248 -18.73 4.13 -19.58
N ASN A 249 -17.90 4.70 -20.46
CA ASN A 249 -18.24 5.81 -21.35
C ASN A 249 -18.86 7.03 -20.62
N SER A 250 -18.51 7.19 -19.34
CA SER A 250 -19.12 8.13 -18.42
C SER A 250 -18.90 9.59 -18.81
N ILE A 251 -19.82 10.49 -18.44
CA ILE A 251 -19.69 11.94 -18.61
C ILE A 251 -19.47 12.58 -17.25
N ASN A 252 -18.30 13.21 -17.06
CA ASN A 252 -17.94 13.92 -15.83
C ASN A 252 -18.18 13.09 -14.56
N ARG A 253 -17.66 11.85 -14.55
CA ARG A 253 -17.89 10.85 -13.51
C ARG A 253 -17.50 11.34 -12.12
N GLN A 254 -18.39 11.10 -11.15
CA GLN A 254 -18.12 11.36 -9.74
C GLN A 254 -18.71 10.24 -8.89
N ASN A 255 -18.06 9.90 -7.78
CA ASN A 255 -18.65 8.99 -6.81
C ASN A 255 -18.06 9.14 -5.41
N VAL A 256 -18.82 8.63 -4.44
CA VAL A 256 -18.38 8.46 -3.05
C VAL A 256 -18.75 7.05 -2.59
N ALA A 257 -17.75 6.29 -2.17
CA ALA A 257 -17.89 4.91 -1.73
C ALA A 257 -17.22 4.71 -0.36
N PRO A 258 -17.96 4.82 0.76
CA PRO A 258 -17.45 4.35 2.04
C PRO A 258 -17.21 2.84 2.01
N TYR A 259 -16.17 2.43 2.71
CA TYR A 259 -15.81 1.02 2.85
C TYR A 259 -15.41 0.66 4.28
N ILE A 260 -15.61 -0.61 4.58
CA ILE A 260 -15.09 -1.27 5.77
C ILE A 260 -14.27 -2.47 5.35
N GLY A 261 -13.34 -2.88 6.19
CA GLY A 261 -12.68 -4.15 5.97
C GLY A 261 -11.67 -4.50 7.02
N GLY A 262 -10.86 -5.49 6.68
CA GLY A 262 -9.79 -5.92 7.55
C GLY A 262 -8.78 -6.80 6.85
N SER A 263 -7.66 -7.00 7.52
CA SER A 263 -6.61 -7.89 7.04
C SER A 263 -6.15 -8.83 8.13
N TYR A 264 -5.84 -10.07 7.78
CA TYR A 264 -5.11 -11.00 8.62
C TYR A 264 -3.70 -11.20 8.08
N ALA A 265 -2.68 -11.18 8.93
CA ALA A 265 -1.30 -11.39 8.54
C ALA A 265 -0.56 -12.36 9.46
N SER A 266 0.22 -13.23 8.83
CA SER A 266 1.07 -14.23 9.48
C SER A 266 2.38 -14.34 8.71
N GLY A 267 3.49 -13.91 9.33
CA GLY A 267 4.80 -13.87 8.69
C GLY A 267 4.81 -12.96 7.47
N SER A 268 5.18 -13.52 6.32
CA SER A 268 5.20 -12.82 5.03
C SER A 268 3.85 -12.77 4.33
N PHE A 269 2.83 -13.48 4.81
CA PHE A 269 1.54 -13.56 4.14
C PHE A 269 0.51 -12.66 4.80
N ARG A 270 -0.29 -11.98 3.98
CA ARG A 270 -1.42 -11.16 4.39
C ARG A 270 -2.61 -11.37 3.47
N MET A 271 -3.76 -11.60 4.06
CA MET A 271 -5.06 -11.59 3.38
C MET A 271 -5.81 -10.31 3.78
N GLN A 272 -6.43 -9.62 2.84
CA GLN A 272 -7.21 -8.40 3.07
C GLN A 272 -8.57 -8.52 2.40
N LEU A 273 -9.63 -8.22 3.14
CA LEU A 273 -11.00 -8.13 2.64
C LEU A 273 -11.49 -6.69 2.81
N LEU A 274 -12.08 -6.13 1.77
CA LEU A 274 -12.75 -4.83 1.78
C LEU A 274 -14.17 -5.00 1.23
N LEU A 275 -15.13 -4.30 1.82
CA LEU A 275 -16.52 -4.20 1.37
C LEU A 275 -16.86 -2.71 1.26
N ALA A 276 -17.38 -2.29 0.11
CA ALA A 276 -17.77 -0.91 -0.14
C ALA A 276 -19.18 -0.83 -0.75
N LYS A 277 -19.78 0.36 -0.64
CA LYS A 277 -21.02 0.69 -1.36
C LYS A 277 -20.89 2.08 -1.95
N THR A 278 -21.16 2.24 -3.25
CA THR A 278 -21.32 3.56 -3.86
C THR A 278 -22.59 4.20 -3.33
N MET A 279 -22.48 5.32 -2.62
CA MET A 279 -23.62 5.96 -1.95
C MET A 279 -24.13 7.22 -2.66
N GLN A 280 -23.29 7.85 -3.48
CA GLN A 280 -23.59 9.05 -4.25
C GLN A 280 -22.69 9.06 -5.49
N GLY A 281 -23.15 9.69 -6.57
CA GLY A 281 -22.32 9.87 -7.75
C GLY A 281 -23.01 10.66 -8.87
N ARG A 282 -22.30 10.72 -9.99
CA ARG A 282 -22.72 11.30 -11.28
C ARG A 282 -22.13 10.44 -12.38
N SER A 283 -22.93 10.07 -13.37
CA SER A 283 -22.55 9.19 -14.47
C SER A 283 -21.81 7.93 -14.00
N THR A 284 -22.42 7.19 -13.08
CA THR A 284 -21.82 6.01 -12.44
C THR A 284 -22.90 5.11 -11.85
N ASP A 285 -22.55 3.86 -11.55
CA ASP A 285 -23.48 2.92 -10.91
C ASP A 285 -23.56 3.11 -9.40
N GLU A 286 -24.78 3.01 -8.85
CA GLU A 286 -24.99 2.63 -7.46
C GLU A 286 -24.77 1.12 -7.35
N GLY A 287 -23.88 0.70 -6.46
CA GLY A 287 -23.61 -0.73 -6.32
C GLY A 287 -22.82 -1.07 -5.07
N VAL A 288 -22.72 -2.37 -4.84
CA VAL A 288 -21.91 -2.95 -3.76
C VAL A 288 -20.68 -3.61 -4.36
N SER A 289 -19.55 -3.49 -3.67
CA SER A 289 -18.31 -4.14 -4.07
C SER A 289 -17.68 -4.91 -2.92
N GLY A 290 -17.06 -6.04 -3.28
CA GLY A 290 -16.22 -6.82 -2.39
C GLY A 290 -14.86 -7.04 -3.03
N GLN A 291 -13.79 -6.88 -2.26
CA GLN A 291 -12.43 -7.08 -2.72
C GLN A 291 -11.66 -7.97 -1.76
N LEU A 292 -11.02 -9.00 -2.30
CA LEU A 292 -10.10 -9.88 -1.60
C LEU A 292 -8.69 -9.72 -2.17
N LYS A 293 -7.68 -9.49 -1.32
CA LYS A 293 -6.27 -9.49 -1.72
C LYS A 293 -5.49 -10.52 -0.92
N LEU A 294 -4.67 -11.30 -1.61
CA LEU A 294 -3.64 -12.16 -1.06
C LEU A 294 -2.29 -11.52 -1.37
N ILE A 295 -1.52 -11.25 -0.33
CA ILE A 295 -0.32 -10.45 -0.40
C ILE A 295 0.80 -11.24 0.25
N TRP A 296 1.83 -11.54 -0.52
CA TRP A 296 3.07 -12.08 -0.01
C TRP A 296 4.13 -10.98 -0.03
N THR A 297 4.78 -10.74 1.11
CA THR A 297 5.76 -9.67 1.27
C THR A 297 7.03 -10.22 1.90
N ASN A 298 8.16 -10.00 1.24
CA ASN A 298 9.49 -10.10 1.84
C ASN A 298 10.03 -8.69 2.06
N ARG A 299 10.08 -8.24 3.32
CA ARG A 299 10.59 -6.90 3.64
C ARG A 299 12.10 -6.91 3.51
N GLY A 300 12.62 -6.07 2.62
CA GLY A 300 14.04 -5.85 2.44
C GLY A 300 14.69 -5.18 3.66
N ILE A 301 15.93 -4.73 3.50
CA ILE A 301 16.69 -4.12 4.59
C ILE A 301 16.06 -2.75 4.89
N SER A 302 15.43 -2.61 6.06
CA SER A 302 14.87 -1.31 6.47
C SER A 302 15.98 -0.27 6.65
N PRO A 303 15.71 1.04 6.48
CA PRO A 303 16.70 2.10 6.72
C PRO A 303 17.30 2.06 8.14
N LYS A 304 16.56 1.53 9.13
CA LYS A 304 17.06 1.30 10.50
C LYS A 304 18.06 0.14 10.56
N GLN A 305 17.86 -0.92 9.79
CA GLN A 305 18.81 -2.03 9.65
C GLN A 305 20.02 -1.63 8.79
N GLN A 306 19.85 -0.73 7.82
CA GLN A 306 20.95 -0.20 7.01
C GLN A 306 21.96 0.60 7.87
N LYS A 307 21.49 1.26 8.94
CA LYS A 307 22.35 1.88 9.97
C LYS A 307 23.20 0.87 10.76
N VAL A 308 22.76 -0.38 10.85
CA VAL A 308 23.49 -1.49 11.52
C VAL A 308 24.35 -2.27 10.51
N ALA A 309 23.96 -2.26 9.23
CA ALA A 309 24.62 -3.01 8.15
C ALA A 309 25.61 -2.19 7.32
N ASN A 310 25.76 -0.88 7.55
CA ASN A 310 26.93 -0.15 7.09
C ASN A 310 28.14 -0.73 7.82
N PHE A 311 28.81 -1.66 7.14
CA PHE A 311 30.09 -2.24 7.52
C PHE A 311 31.00 -1.14 8.08
N LYS A 312 31.15 -1.11 9.40
CA LYS A 312 32.29 -0.46 10.03
C LYS A 312 33.39 -1.51 9.99
N GLU A 313 34.45 -1.26 9.24
CA GLU A 313 35.67 -2.04 9.40
C GLU A 313 36.22 -1.70 10.78
N TYR A 314 36.08 -2.64 11.71
CA TYR A 314 36.64 -2.50 13.03
C TYR A 314 38.14 -2.74 12.93
N GLN A 315 38.91 -1.73 13.31
CA GLN A 315 40.37 -1.80 13.25
C GLN A 315 40.91 -2.61 14.43
N VAL A 316 40.20 -2.59 15.57
CA VAL A 316 40.65 -3.18 16.83
C VAL A 316 39.48 -3.78 17.63
N GLU A 317 39.73 -4.88 18.33
CA GLU A 317 38.76 -5.60 19.17
C GLU A 317 39.33 -5.78 20.60
N ALA A 318 38.47 -5.65 21.62
CA ALA A 318 38.82 -5.79 23.03
C ALA A 318 37.67 -6.43 23.82
N THR A 319 37.94 -6.86 25.05
CA THR A 319 36.94 -7.40 25.98
C THR A 319 36.70 -6.44 27.14
N VAL A 320 35.42 -6.26 27.50
CA VAL A 320 35.04 -5.49 28.69
C VAL A 320 35.44 -6.27 29.95
N ILE A 321 36.37 -5.72 30.72
CA ILE A 321 36.87 -6.31 31.97
C ILE A 321 36.18 -5.77 33.22
N LYS A 322 35.67 -4.53 33.17
CA LYS A 322 34.97 -3.92 34.30
C LYS A 322 33.96 -2.90 33.84
N VAL A 323 32.84 -2.83 34.56
CA VAL A 323 31.77 -1.86 34.35
C VAL A 323 31.66 -1.00 35.61
N SER A 324 31.55 0.31 35.44
CA SER A 324 31.31 1.24 36.56
C SER A 324 29.97 0.97 37.24
N SER A 325 29.85 1.31 38.53
CA SER A 325 28.61 1.11 39.31
C SER A 325 27.40 1.84 38.72
N GLN A 326 27.63 2.98 38.06
CA GLN A 326 26.61 3.77 37.37
C GLN A 326 26.41 3.36 35.90
N GLY A 327 27.20 2.41 35.39
CA GLY A 327 27.09 1.92 34.01
C GLY A 327 27.46 2.94 32.92
N ALA A 328 28.08 4.08 33.26
CA ALA A 328 28.46 5.12 32.30
C ALA A 328 29.85 4.92 31.69
N PHE A 329 30.73 4.23 32.43
CA PHE A 329 32.10 3.92 32.01
C PHE A 329 32.35 2.41 31.99
N LEU A 330 33.11 1.97 30.99
CA LEU A 330 33.59 0.61 30.81
C LEU A 330 35.11 0.60 30.76
N ARG A 331 35.73 -0.43 31.30
CA ARG A 331 37.16 -0.68 31.16
C ARG A 331 37.39 -1.89 30.26
N ILE A 332 38.30 -1.77 29.31
CA ILE A 332 38.68 -2.80 28.35
C ILE A 332 40.14 -3.23 28.53
N ASP A 333 40.46 -4.44 28.08
CA ASP A 333 41.77 -5.10 28.20
C ASP A 333 42.76 -4.78 27.06
N GLN A 334 42.53 -3.69 26.33
CA GLN A 334 43.41 -3.24 25.25
C GLN A 334 43.67 -1.74 25.38
N GLY A 335 44.84 -1.32 24.90
CA GLY A 335 45.33 0.05 25.02
C GLY A 335 46.09 0.54 23.80
N LEU A 336 46.92 1.57 24.02
CA LEU A 336 47.73 2.19 22.97
C LEU A 336 48.62 1.17 22.23
N SER A 337 49.13 0.13 22.92
CA SER A 337 49.97 -0.90 22.30
C SER A 337 49.25 -1.73 21.25
N ASP A 338 47.92 -1.72 21.28
CA ASP A 338 47.06 -2.61 20.50
C ASP A 338 46.28 -1.85 19.42
N GLY A 339 46.67 -0.60 19.14
CA GLY A 339 46.10 0.24 18.09
C GLY A 339 44.89 1.08 18.52
N TRP A 340 44.59 1.20 19.82
CA TRP A 340 43.51 2.06 20.30
C TRP A 340 43.94 3.53 20.39
N GLU A 341 43.06 4.44 19.96
CA GLU A 341 43.30 5.87 20.00
C GLU A 341 42.33 6.59 20.94
N LYS A 342 42.75 7.74 21.49
CA LYS A 342 41.86 8.58 22.30
C LYS A 342 40.75 9.15 21.41
N GLU A 343 39.52 9.22 21.93
CA GLU A 343 38.31 9.64 21.21
C GLU A 343 37.83 8.69 20.09
N MET A 344 38.53 7.57 19.86
CA MET A 344 38.07 6.50 18.96
C MET A 344 36.67 6.03 19.36
N ARG A 345 35.81 5.79 18.36
CA ARG A 345 34.43 5.37 18.59
C ARG A 345 34.39 3.88 18.82
N VAL A 346 33.59 3.46 19.80
CA VAL A 346 33.56 2.08 20.24
C VAL A 346 32.14 1.57 20.28
N ASP A 347 31.93 0.43 19.63
CA ASP A 347 30.67 -0.30 19.62
C ASP A 347 30.81 -1.51 20.56
N ILE A 348 29.80 -1.72 21.44
CA ILE A 348 29.81 -2.79 22.46
C ILE A 348 28.81 -3.88 22.08
N TYR A 349 29.29 -5.11 21.99
CA TYR A 349 28.54 -6.29 21.57
C TYR A 349 28.38 -7.32 22.68
N GLN A 350 27.21 -7.95 22.72
CA GLN A 350 26.98 -9.19 23.45
C GLN A 350 27.09 -10.36 22.47
N SER A 351 28.02 -11.27 22.74
CA SER A 351 28.18 -12.51 21.98
C SER A 351 27.12 -13.53 22.42
N GLY A 352 26.26 -13.96 21.50
CA GLY A 352 25.28 -15.01 21.76
C GLY A 352 25.85 -16.42 21.58
N PHE A 353 25.27 -17.40 22.27
CA PHE A 353 25.68 -18.83 22.23
C PHE A 353 25.62 -19.46 20.83
N PHE A 354 24.88 -18.85 19.89
CA PHE A 354 24.73 -19.29 18.49
C PHE A 354 25.50 -18.42 17.48
N GLY A 355 26.51 -17.64 17.91
CA GLY A 355 27.41 -16.93 17.00
C GLY A 355 26.89 -15.59 16.44
N GLY A 356 25.77 -15.07 16.97
CA GLY A 356 25.30 -13.72 16.66
C GLY A 356 25.87 -12.68 17.64
N ASN A 357 26.40 -11.57 17.12
CA ASN A 357 26.82 -10.42 17.93
C ASN A 357 25.69 -9.37 17.97
N LEU A 358 25.13 -9.12 19.15
CA LEU A 358 24.10 -8.08 19.37
C LEU A 358 24.78 -6.76 19.78
N LEU A 359 24.57 -5.68 19.03
CA LEU A 359 25.07 -4.35 19.39
C LEU A 359 24.25 -3.79 20.56
N VAL A 360 24.87 -3.59 21.71
CA VAL A 360 24.21 -3.18 22.96
C VAL A 360 24.35 -1.68 23.22
N ALA A 361 25.52 -1.12 22.99
CA ALA A 361 25.80 0.29 23.27
C ALA A 361 26.94 0.83 22.42
N THR A 362 27.10 2.15 22.45
CA THR A 362 28.17 2.89 21.78
C THR A 362 28.81 3.88 22.74
N GLY A 363 30.09 4.15 22.55
CA GLY A 363 30.87 5.06 23.37
C GLY A 363 32.11 5.59 22.65
N VAL A 364 32.94 6.29 23.41
CA VAL A 364 34.23 6.81 22.96
C VAL A 364 35.32 6.51 23.98
N ILE A 365 36.56 6.33 23.51
CA ILE A 365 37.71 6.18 24.41
C ILE A 365 37.94 7.51 25.14
N TYR A 366 37.61 7.52 26.43
CA TYR A 366 37.73 8.68 27.31
C TYR A 366 39.14 8.80 27.89
N GLN A 367 39.71 7.66 28.29
CA GLN A 367 41.07 7.59 28.79
C GLN A 367 41.78 6.40 28.16
N LEU A 368 42.93 6.67 27.54
CA LEU A 368 43.79 5.69 26.92
C LEU A 368 44.93 5.34 27.87
N GLY A 369 45.10 4.06 28.16
CA GLY A 369 46.25 3.54 28.89
C GLY A 369 47.11 2.65 28.00
N GLY A 370 48.24 2.18 28.54
CA GLY A 370 49.16 1.32 27.79
C GLY A 370 48.56 -0.04 27.43
N LYS A 371 47.94 -0.73 28.41
CA LYS A 371 47.35 -2.07 28.28
C LYS A 371 45.85 -2.14 28.60
N GLU A 372 45.28 -1.05 29.10
CA GLU A 372 43.86 -0.96 29.45
C GLU A 372 43.36 0.42 29.06
N SER A 373 42.10 0.51 28.65
CA SER A 373 41.46 1.78 28.28
C SER A 373 40.07 1.91 28.91
N ILE A 374 39.61 3.16 29.06
CA ILE A 374 38.30 3.48 29.60
C ILE A 374 37.43 4.08 28.51
N ILE A 375 36.28 3.46 28.26
CA ILE A 375 35.24 3.93 27.36
C ILE A 375 34.19 4.69 28.18
N LYS A 376 33.81 5.88 27.71
CA LYS A 376 32.61 6.57 28.17
C LYS A 376 31.47 6.27 27.20
N LEU A 377 30.38 5.73 27.72
CA LEU A 377 29.21 5.42 26.91
C LEU A 377 28.47 6.70 26.51
N THR A 378 28.14 6.80 25.24
CA THR A 378 27.44 7.94 24.65
C THR A 378 25.98 7.63 24.37
N SER A 379 25.67 6.37 24.02
CA SER A 379 24.31 5.94 23.77
C SER A 379 24.14 4.45 24.04
N GLN A 380 23.06 4.09 24.73
CA GLN A 380 22.61 2.71 24.90
C GLN A 380 21.57 2.39 23.82
N ILE A 381 21.77 1.31 23.07
CA ILE A 381 20.91 0.91 21.94
C ILE A 381 19.90 -0.12 22.42
N GLU A 382 20.38 -1.12 23.17
CA GLU A 382 19.55 -2.20 23.72
C GLU A 382 19.48 -2.11 25.25
N LYS A 383 18.33 -2.49 25.83
CA LYS A 383 18.10 -2.50 27.29
C LYS A 383 18.77 -3.68 28.00
N VAL A 384 19.87 -4.17 27.46
CA VAL A 384 20.69 -5.21 28.08
C VAL A 384 21.69 -4.54 29.01
N LYS A 385 21.85 -5.07 30.22
CA LYS A 385 22.88 -4.61 31.15
C LYS A 385 24.24 -5.05 30.62
N ILE A 386 25.16 -4.10 30.44
CA ILE A 386 26.52 -4.42 30.00
C ILE A 386 27.25 -5.09 31.16
N GLU A 387 27.84 -6.25 30.88
CA GLU A 387 28.57 -7.06 31.85
C GLU A 387 29.99 -7.35 31.38
N ARG A 388 30.80 -7.92 32.27
CA ARG A 388 32.14 -8.40 31.92
C ARG A 388 32.05 -9.49 30.85
N GLY A 389 32.94 -9.46 29.87
CA GLY A 389 32.96 -10.43 28.76
C GLY A 389 32.24 -9.96 27.49
N PHE A 390 31.64 -8.76 27.51
CA PHE A 390 31.12 -8.16 26.29
C PHE A 390 32.29 -7.72 25.39
N THR A 391 32.11 -7.80 24.08
CA THR A 391 33.13 -7.44 23.09
C THR A 391 33.03 -5.95 22.78
N ALA A 392 34.14 -5.24 22.77
CA ALA A 392 34.24 -3.84 22.38
C ALA A 392 35.02 -3.73 21.06
N ARG A 393 34.51 -2.99 20.09
CA ARG A 393 35.14 -2.84 18.77
C ARG A 393 35.33 -1.39 18.38
N GLY A 394 36.57 -1.00 18.10
CA GLY A 394 36.99 0.35 17.75
C GLY A 394 36.94 0.62 16.25
N HIS A 395 36.50 1.83 15.87
CA HIS A 395 36.45 2.33 14.49
C HIS A 395 36.55 3.86 14.44
#